data_AF-A0A7V9T5R4-F1
#
_entry.id   AF-A0A7V9T5R4-F1
#
_cell.length_a   1.000
_cell.length_b   1.000
_cell.length_c   1.000
_cell.angle_alpha   90.00
_cell.angle_beta   90.00
_cell.angle_gamma   90.00
#
_symmetry.space_group_name_H-M   'P 1'
#
loop_
_entity.id
_entity.type
_entity.pdbx_description
1 polymer ?
#
loop_
_entity_poly.entity_id
_entity_poly.type
_entity_poly.pdbx_seq_one_letter_code
_entity_poly.pdbx_strand_id
1 'polypeptide(L)'
;ATDDLDWDAWFSNYGSCLDLFAPGDYVTSAWKKSDTAKKTISGTSMASPHVAGVAALYLEQNSAATPTQVRDAIVNGSTKNTLTLWDSPGSPNRLLFSRIS
;
A
#
# COMPACT_ATOMS: atom_id res chain seq x y z
N ALA A 1 -3.39 -6.00 -1.67
CA ALA A 1 -3.90 -5.41 -0.41
C ALA A 1 -3.73 -6.43 0.70
N THR A 2 -3.50 -5.97 1.94
CA THR A 2 -3.39 -6.83 3.12
C THR A 2 -4.42 -6.45 4.17
N ASP A 3 -4.70 -7.39 5.07
CA ASP A 3 -5.45 -7.16 6.31
C ASP A 3 -4.52 -6.75 7.48
N ASP A 4 -5.09 -6.68 8.68
CA ASP A 4 -4.39 -6.30 9.92
C ASP A 4 -3.55 -7.44 10.55
N LEU A 5 -3.61 -8.65 9.98
CA LEU A 5 -2.82 -9.82 10.39
C LEU A 5 -1.65 -10.08 9.43
N ASP A 6 -1.32 -9.14 8.54
CA ASP A 6 -0.32 -9.26 7.48
C ASP A 6 -0.64 -10.39 6.49
N TRP A 7 -1.92 -10.71 6.29
CA TRP A 7 -2.34 -11.68 5.27
C TRP A 7 -2.74 -10.96 3.99
N ASP A 8 -2.55 -11.60 2.83
CA ASP A 8 -3.14 -11.12 1.60
C ASP A 8 -4.66 -11.11 1.70
N ALA A 9 -5.29 -9.97 1.40
CA ALA A 9 -6.73 -9.87 1.43
C ALA A 9 -7.32 -10.74 0.31
N TRP A 10 -8.36 -11.54 0.61
CA TRP A 10 -8.94 -12.54 -0.29
C TRP A 10 -9.40 -12.00 -1.66
N PHE A 11 -9.66 -10.70 -1.78
CA PHE A 11 -10.06 -10.02 -3.03
C PHE A 11 -8.88 -9.43 -3.82
N SER A 12 -7.66 -9.48 -3.28
CA SER A 12 -6.51 -8.84 -3.89
C SER A 12 -6.04 -9.61 -5.11
N ASN A 13 -5.81 -8.91 -6.22
CA ASN A 13 -4.99 -9.46 -7.30
C ASN A 13 -3.54 -9.64 -6.82
N TYR A 14 -2.80 -10.47 -7.56
CA TYR A 14 -1.44 -10.90 -7.25
C TYR A 14 -0.60 -11.08 -8.53
N GLY A 15 0.69 -11.36 -8.35
CA GLY A 15 1.63 -11.72 -9.42
C GLY A 15 2.78 -10.74 -9.59
N SER A 16 3.66 -11.03 -10.55
CA SER A 16 4.92 -10.31 -10.76
C SER A 16 4.78 -8.86 -11.24
N CYS A 17 3.59 -8.47 -11.70
CA CYS A 17 3.28 -7.07 -12.05
C CYS A 17 3.07 -6.18 -10.81
N LEU A 18 2.86 -6.77 -9.63
CA LEU A 18 2.70 -6.02 -8.39
C LEU A 18 4.07 -5.57 -7.87
N ASP A 19 4.19 -4.32 -7.43
CA ASP A 19 5.43 -3.81 -6.83
C ASP A 19 5.50 -4.10 -5.30
N LEU A 20 4.39 -3.89 -4.59
CA LEU A 20 4.24 -4.15 -3.15
C LEU A 20 2.76 -4.18 -2.71
N PHE A 21 2.51 -4.68 -1.51
CA PHE A 21 1.22 -4.64 -0.81
C PHE A 21 1.15 -3.45 0.16
N ALA A 22 -0.07 -3.03 0.50
CA ALA A 22 -0.37 -2.04 1.53
C ALA A 22 -1.73 -2.35 2.19
N PRO A 23 -2.03 -1.78 3.37
CA PRO A 23 -3.30 -2.01 4.08
C PRO A 23 -4.50 -1.65 3.21
N GLY A 24 -5.39 -2.61 3.01
CA GLY A 24 -6.54 -2.44 2.13
C GLY A 24 -7.80 -3.16 2.57
N ASP A 25 -7.75 -3.98 3.63
CA ASP A 25 -8.95 -4.53 4.27
C ASP A 25 -9.39 -3.65 5.46
N TYR A 26 -10.70 -3.46 5.62
CA TYR A 26 -11.31 -2.64 6.68
C TYR A 26 -10.69 -1.26 6.90
N VAL A 27 -10.37 -0.54 5.82
CA VAL A 27 -9.80 0.81 5.90
C VAL A 27 -10.91 1.84 6.12
N THR A 28 -10.77 2.62 7.19
CA THR A 28 -11.70 3.69 7.54
C THR A 28 -11.22 5.02 6.98
N SER A 29 -12.08 5.73 6.23
CA SER A 29 -11.79 7.07 5.72
C SER A 29 -13.04 7.95 5.66
N ALA A 30 -12.87 9.19 5.21
CA ALA A 30 -13.96 10.14 4.99
C ALA A 30 -14.99 9.62 3.97
N TRP A 31 -16.23 10.07 4.08
CA TRP A 31 -17.31 9.63 3.20
C TRP A 31 -18.26 10.76 2.80
N LYS A 32 -18.83 10.66 1.61
CA LYS A 32 -19.64 11.71 0.95
C LYS A 32 -20.97 12.11 1.64
N LYS A 33 -21.31 11.54 2.80
CA LYS A 33 -22.63 11.73 3.43
C LYS A 33 -22.73 13.03 4.25
N SER A 34 -21.62 13.48 4.83
CA SER A 34 -21.49 14.76 5.55
C SER A 34 -20.00 15.07 5.79
N ASP A 35 -19.68 16.28 6.23
CA ASP A 35 -18.30 16.73 6.52
C ASP A 35 -17.60 15.92 7.62
N THR A 36 -18.38 15.20 8.43
CA THR A 36 -17.89 14.35 9.53
C THR A 36 -18.11 12.86 9.28
N ALA A 37 -18.73 12.50 8.14
CA ALA A 37 -19.04 11.12 7.84
C ALA A 37 -17.78 10.31 7.56
N LYS A 38 -17.78 9.09 8.07
CA LYS A 38 -16.74 8.09 7.81
C LYS A 38 -17.37 6.83 7.24
N LYS A 39 -16.58 6.06 6.50
CA LYS A 39 -16.95 4.73 6.07
C LYS A 39 -15.72 3.82 6.11
N THR A 40 -15.95 2.59 6.53
CA THR A 40 -14.97 1.50 6.50
C THR A 40 -15.28 0.62 5.30
N ILE A 41 -14.32 0.45 4.40
CA ILE A 41 -14.44 -0.38 3.20
C ILE A 41 -13.13 -1.09 2.91
N SER A 42 -13.22 -2.11 2.06
CA SER A 42 -12.08 -2.93 1.66
C SER A 42 -11.88 -2.87 0.15
N GLY A 43 -10.61 -2.91 -0.28
CA GLY A 43 -10.24 -2.95 -1.68
C GLY A 43 -8.78 -2.60 -1.92
N THR A 44 -8.25 -2.99 -3.08
CA THR A 44 -6.96 -2.48 -3.57
C THR A 44 -7.01 -0.96 -3.79
N SER A 45 -8.20 -0.40 -4.04
CA SER A 45 -8.46 1.04 -4.03
C SER A 45 -8.20 1.72 -2.68
N MET A 46 -8.19 0.98 -1.57
CA MET A 46 -7.85 1.49 -0.24
C MET A 46 -6.37 1.29 0.09
N ALA A 47 -5.73 0.26 -0.48
CA ALA A 47 -4.28 0.09 -0.41
C ALA A 47 -3.52 1.17 -1.18
N SER A 48 -3.96 1.48 -2.39
CA SER A 48 -3.33 2.46 -3.29
C SER A 48 -3.09 3.86 -2.67
N PRO A 49 -4.06 4.50 -1.98
CA PRO A 49 -3.84 5.82 -1.38
C PRO A 49 -2.83 5.82 -0.23
N HIS A 50 -2.59 4.70 0.46
CA HIS A 50 -1.48 4.62 1.42
C HIS A 50 -0.14 4.76 0.70
N VAL A 51 0.05 4.05 -0.41
CA VAL A 51 1.28 4.15 -1.23
C VAL A 51 1.44 5.56 -1.79
N ALA A 52 0.36 6.15 -2.30
CA ALA A 52 0.37 7.54 -2.79
C ALA A 52 0.76 8.54 -1.68
N GLY A 53 0.27 8.34 -0.45
CA GLY A 53 0.65 9.16 0.71
C GLY A 53 2.15 9.06 1.03
N VAL A 54 2.71 7.85 1.03
CA VAL A 54 4.17 7.65 1.24
C VAL A 54 4.99 8.25 0.10
N ALA A 55 4.52 8.13 -1.15
CA ALA A 55 5.15 8.81 -2.29
C ALA A 55 5.19 10.33 -2.11
N ALA A 56 4.10 10.94 -1.59
CA ALA A 56 4.05 12.36 -1.29
C ALA A 56 5.05 12.76 -0.18
N LEU A 57 5.15 11.97 0.91
CA LEU A 57 6.13 12.20 1.98
C LEU A 57 7.58 12.11 1.47
N TYR A 58 7.86 11.17 0.56
CA TYR A 58 9.17 11.05 -0.06
C TYR A 58 9.49 12.24 -0.98
N LEU A 59 8.51 12.67 -1.79
CA LEU A 59 8.63 13.82 -2.69
C LEU A 59 8.75 15.16 -1.95
N GLU A 60 8.18 15.30 -0.76
CA GLU A 60 8.37 16.47 0.10
C GLU A 60 9.86 16.71 0.41
N GLN A 61 10.62 15.64 0.63
CA GLN A 61 12.05 15.69 0.92
C GLN A 61 12.92 15.62 -0.35
N ASN A 62 12.36 15.12 -1.45
CA ASN A 62 13.06 14.84 -2.71
C ASN A 62 12.28 15.39 -3.91
N SER A 63 12.03 16.70 -3.95
CA SER A 63 11.09 17.33 -4.89
C SER A 63 11.44 17.18 -6.37
N ALA A 64 12.70 16.84 -6.70
CA ALA A 64 13.17 16.59 -8.06
C ALA A 64 13.21 15.09 -8.43
N ALA A 65 12.78 14.19 -7.52
CA ALA A 65 12.79 12.76 -7.78
C ALA A 65 11.85 12.41 -8.94
N THR A 66 12.37 11.61 -9.86
CA THR A 66 11.60 11.04 -10.97
C THR A 66 10.64 9.95 -10.47
N PRO A 67 9.58 9.61 -11.22
CA PRO A 67 8.68 8.52 -10.84
C PRO A 67 9.40 7.19 -10.55
N THR A 68 10.46 6.87 -11.32
CA THR A 68 11.28 5.68 -11.07
C THR A 68 12.01 5.74 -9.73
N GLN A 69 12.63 6.88 -9.39
CA GLN A 69 13.30 7.06 -8.10
C GLN A 69 12.31 6.95 -6.93
N VAL A 70 11.11 7.52 -7.07
CA VAL A 70 10.04 7.39 -6.05
C VAL A 70 9.61 5.93 -5.89
N ARG A 71 9.33 5.23 -7.00
CA ARG A 71 8.99 3.81 -6.97
C ARG A 71 10.08 2.99 -6.28
N ASP A 72 11.33 3.17 -6.70
CA ASP A 72 12.45 2.38 -6.19
C ASP A 72 12.70 2.66 -4.71
N ALA A 73 12.56 3.90 -4.24
CA ALA A 73 12.64 4.24 -2.82
C ALA A 73 11.56 3.50 -2.00
N ILE A 74 10.30 3.53 -2.47
CA ILE A 74 9.18 2.85 -1.81
C ILE A 74 9.38 1.33 -1.79
N VAL A 75 9.72 0.74 -2.94
CA VAL A 75 9.90 -0.72 -3.06
C VAL A 75 11.10 -1.19 -2.25
N ASN A 76 12.22 -0.47 -2.27
CA ASN A 76 13.42 -0.87 -1.54
C ASN A 76 13.31 -0.69 -0.03
N GLY A 77 12.60 0.37 0.40
CA GLY A 77 12.35 0.70 1.80
C GLY A 77 11.15 -0.04 2.43
N SER A 78 10.40 -0.84 1.66
CA SER A 78 9.32 -1.68 2.17
C SER A 78 9.79 -2.68 3.24
N THR A 79 8.87 -3.07 4.13
CA THR A 79 9.04 -4.23 5.02
C THR A 79 8.98 -5.50 4.18
N LYS A 80 9.96 -6.39 4.33
CA LYS A 80 10.13 -7.56 3.46
C LYS A 80 9.84 -8.85 4.21
N ASN A 81 9.22 -9.80 3.52
CA ASN A 81 9.05 -11.19 3.99
C ASN A 81 8.30 -11.34 5.32
N THR A 82 7.36 -10.44 5.62
CA THR A 82 6.47 -10.53 6.79
C THR A 82 5.07 -11.00 6.44
N LEU A 83 4.66 -10.87 5.17
CA LEU A 83 3.30 -11.22 4.76
C LEU A 83 3.11 -12.73 4.68
N THR A 84 1.95 -13.19 5.12
CA THR A 84 1.45 -14.51 4.78
C THR A 84 0.67 -14.40 3.47
N LEU A 85 1.19 -15.02 2.42
CA LEU A 85 0.63 -14.94 1.05
C LEU A 85 0.05 -16.29 0.66
N TRP A 86 -1.23 -16.53 0.95
CA TRP A 86 -1.85 -17.84 0.72
C TRP A 86 -2.33 -18.05 -0.71
N ASP A 87 -2.86 -17.01 -1.35
CA ASP A 87 -3.37 -17.10 -2.72
C ASP A 87 -2.74 -16.02 -3.61
N SER A 88 -1.48 -15.68 -3.32
CA SER A 88 -0.75 -14.63 -4.04
C SER A 88 0.56 -15.12 -4.70
N PRO A 89 0.56 -16.26 -5.43
CA PRO A 89 1.77 -16.83 -5.99
C PRO A 89 2.51 -15.85 -6.93
N GLY A 90 3.84 -15.84 -6.83
CA GLY A 90 4.70 -14.99 -7.67
C GLY A 90 4.67 -13.49 -7.33
N SER A 91 3.94 -13.07 -6.30
CA SER A 91 3.95 -11.68 -5.82
C SER A 91 5.20 -11.37 -5.00
N PRO A 92 5.67 -10.11 -4.99
CA PRO A 92 6.70 -9.71 -4.05
C PRO A 92 6.14 -9.70 -2.62
N ASN A 93 6.84 -10.35 -1.69
CA ASN A 93 6.52 -10.25 -0.27
C ASN A 93 7.08 -8.94 0.32
N ARG A 94 6.37 -7.85 0.03
CA ARG A 94 6.74 -6.47 0.38
C ARG A 94 5.51 -5.74 0.90
N LEU A 95 5.59 -5.22 2.12
CA LEU A 95 4.56 -4.39 2.74
C LEU A 95 5.06 -2.94 2.81
N LEU A 96 4.20 -1.99 2.43
CA LEU A 96 4.49 -0.56 2.48
C LEU A 96 5.00 -0.14 3.86
N PHE A 97 6.11 0.60 3.89
CA PHE A 97 6.66 1.24 5.08
C PHE A 97 6.85 2.72 4.80
N SER A 98 6.49 3.60 5.73
CA SER A 98 6.45 5.06 5.47
C SER A 98 7.76 5.79 5.78
N ARG A 99 8.63 5.22 6.61
CA ARG A 99 9.91 5.83 6.98
C ARG A 99 11.00 5.39 6.00
N ILE A 100 10.89 5.86 4.76
CA ILE A 100 11.84 5.62 3.69
C ILE A 100 12.68 6.88 3.49
N SER A 101 13.98 6.77 3.74
CA SER A 101 14.99 7.83 3.61
C SER A 101 15.60 7.85 2.22
#